data_AF-A0A9D4VRN8-F1
#
_entry.id   AF-A0A9D4VRN8-F1
#
_cell.length_a   1.000
_cell.length_b   1.000
_cell.length_c   1.000
_cell.angle_alpha   90.00
_cell.angle_beta   90.00
_cell.angle_gamma   90.00
#
_symmetry.space_group_name_H-M   'P 1'
#
loop_
_entity.id
_entity.type
_entity.pdbx_description
1 polymer ?
#
loop_
_entity_poly.entity_id
_entity_poly.type
_entity_poly.pdbx_seq_one_letter_code
_entity_poly.pdbx_strand_id
1 'polypeptide(L)'
;MISIIPFILIHTLFYVGYSDDQPLTTTLPQSPTLFLPPFHIYHQISKPYSSYEPLEESKRRSPPPRRRSPPPPPRRRSPPPPPPRIRSPPPPPPRIRSPPPPPPRIRSPPPPPPRIRSPPPPPPSPPPPPPSPPPPPPSPSPSPPPPSPPPPPPPLSFDHFVLSQTWPPTYCKIKNNKCVSPEPLKFVIHGLWPSKKDTLIQDCDEKIIDVNDLEPLMEELNEDWPALFENDNQTEANIQLWVDQWNGHGTCSVELFEFVPYFEETLNVYHRNSIKDILIENDINPGGTFPKEIILNAIHTHILFMPQLRCKRINDTDYLFEIRLCLTASVELEYKDCDTPYSGCHNEDVYF
;
A
#
# COMPACT_ATOMS: atom_id res chain seq x y z
N MET A 1 -22.75 -36.03 -57.16
CA MET A 1 -22.11 -37.27 -56.67
C MET A 1 -22.31 -37.32 -55.18
N ILE A 2 -23.34 -38.06 -54.76
CA ILE A 2 -23.76 -38.28 -53.38
C ILE A 2 -23.41 -39.74 -53.08
N SER A 3 -22.72 -40.01 -51.98
CA SER A 3 -22.61 -41.39 -51.48
C SER A 3 -22.73 -41.39 -49.96
N ILE A 4 -23.94 -41.75 -49.53
CA ILE A 4 -24.33 -42.15 -48.18
C ILE A 4 -24.12 -43.67 -48.13
N ILE A 5 -23.53 -44.20 -47.05
CA ILE A 5 -23.54 -45.64 -46.75
C ILE A 5 -24.12 -45.86 -45.35
N PRO A 6 -24.97 -46.90 -45.13
CA PRO A 6 -25.93 -46.96 -44.03
C PRO A 6 -25.66 -48.06 -42.97
N PHE A 7 -26.42 -47.94 -41.87
CA PHE A 7 -26.95 -48.95 -40.94
C PHE A 7 -26.53 -50.43 -41.08
N ILE A 8 -26.18 -51.06 -39.94
CA ILE A 8 -26.69 -52.39 -39.56
C ILE A 8 -27.05 -52.43 -38.06
N LEU A 9 -28.29 -52.84 -37.82
CA LEU A 9 -28.97 -53.19 -36.57
C LEU A 9 -29.03 -54.72 -36.50
N ILE A 10 -28.71 -55.36 -35.36
CA ILE A 10 -29.20 -56.72 -35.05
C ILE A 10 -29.62 -56.80 -33.57
N HIS A 11 -30.90 -57.16 -33.40
CA HIS A 11 -31.63 -57.60 -32.19
C HIS A 11 -30.88 -58.70 -31.40
N THR A 12 -31.17 -59.00 -30.13
CA THR A 12 -32.21 -60.00 -29.76
C THR A 12 -32.32 -60.15 -28.22
N LEU A 13 -33.55 -59.91 -27.73
CA LEU A 13 -34.35 -60.55 -26.65
C LEU A 13 -33.90 -60.61 -25.17
N PHE A 14 -34.71 -59.90 -24.35
CA PHE A 14 -35.51 -60.34 -23.19
C PHE A 14 -35.06 -61.52 -22.30
N TYR A 15 -34.92 -61.26 -20.99
CA TYR A 15 -35.65 -61.99 -19.95
C TYR A 15 -35.82 -61.18 -18.66
N VAL A 16 -36.99 -61.33 -18.04
CA VAL A 16 -37.49 -60.67 -16.83
C VAL A 16 -37.04 -61.44 -15.59
N GLY A 17 -36.69 -60.76 -14.50
CA GLY A 17 -36.39 -61.38 -13.21
C GLY A 17 -36.36 -60.38 -12.05
N TYR A 18 -37.24 -60.62 -11.08
CA TYR A 18 -37.71 -59.78 -9.97
C TYR A 18 -36.75 -59.66 -8.77
N SER A 19 -36.84 -58.53 -8.06
CA SER A 19 -36.53 -58.15 -6.66
C SER A 19 -35.40 -58.81 -5.85
N ASP A 20 -34.58 -57.97 -5.19
CA ASP A 20 -34.62 -57.82 -3.72
C ASP A 20 -33.84 -56.58 -3.22
N ASP A 21 -34.28 -56.11 -2.05
CA ASP A 21 -33.89 -54.91 -1.29
C ASP A 21 -32.41 -54.78 -0.91
N GLN A 22 -31.86 -53.56 -0.99
CA GLN A 22 -31.30 -52.76 0.14
C GLN A 22 -30.34 -51.65 -0.35
N PRO A 23 -30.39 -50.43 0.22
CA PRO A 23 -29.49 -49.34 -0.14
C PRO A 23 -28.19 -49.40 0.68
N LEU A 24 -27.05 -49.60 0.01
CA LEU A 24 -25.74 -49.30 0.61
C LEU A 24 -25.44 -47.80 0.48
N THR A 25 -25.49 -47.12 1.61
CA THR A 25 -24.95 -45.78 1.84
C THR A 25 -23.45 -45.77 1.56
N THR A 26 -23.02 -45.06 0.51
CA THR A 26 -21.60 -44.74 0.29
C THR A 26 -21.34 -43.33 0.80
N THR A 27 -20.64 -43.25 1.93
CA THR A 27 -20.15 -42.05 2.57
C THR A 27 -18.97 -41.46 1.78
N LEU A 28 -19.10 -40.19 1.37
CA LEU A 28 -17.99 -39.37 0.87
C LEU A 28 -17.08 -38.96 2.05
N PRO A 29 -15.75 -39.00 1.93
CA PRO A 29 -14.86 -38.48 2.96
C PRO A 29 -14.86 -36.95 2.92
N GLN A 30 -15.18 -36.35 4.06
CA GLN A 30 -15.12 -34.91 4.32
C GLN A 30 -13.65 -34.45 4.40
N SER A 31 -13.33 -33.39 3.68
CA SER A 31 -12.05 -32.66 3.78
C SER A 31 -11.90 -32.02 5.17
N PRO A 32 -10.69 -31.96 5.74
CA PRO A 32 -10.47 -31.37 7.05
C PRO A 32 -10.58 -29.84 6.98
N THR A 33 -11.60 -29.31 7.66
CA THR A 33 -11.75 -27.90 8.00
C THR A 33 -10.66 -27.52 8.99
N LEU A 34 -9.62 -26.82 8.53
CA LEU A 34 -8.64 -26.20 9.42
C LEU A 34 -9.28 -24.95 10.05
N PHE A 35 -9.66 -25.10 11.31
CA PHE A 35 -10.00 -24.00 12.21
C PHE A 35 -8.74 -23.14 12.44
N LEU A 36 -8.72 -21.94 11.90
CA LEU A 36 -7.83 -20.87 12.35
C LEU A 36 -8.38 -20.31 13.68
N PRO A 37 -7.55 -20.12 14.72
CA PRO A 37 -7.99 -19.49 15.96
C PRO A 37 -8.21 -17.98 15.74
N PRO A 38 -9.18 -17.35 16.41
CA PRO A 38 -9.34 -15.91 16.36
C PRO A 38 -8.22 -15.22 17.15
N PHE A 39 -7.54 -14.26 16.50
CA PHE A 39 -6.62 -13.35 17.15
C PHE A 39 -7.38 -12.48 18.16
N HIS A 40 -7.02 -12.62 19.43
CA HIS A 40 -7.50 -11.78 20.52
C HIS A 40 -6.74 -10.45 20.53
N ILE A 41 -7.36 -9.39 20.02
CA ILE A 41 -6.96 -8.01 20.32
C ILE A 41 -7.52 -7.65 21.70
N TYR A 42 -6.64 -7.35 22.64
CA TYR A 42 -7.00 -6.87 23.98
C TYR A 42 -7.57 -5.44 23.89
N HIS A 43 -8.88 -5.29 24.03
CA HIS A 43 -9.51 -4.02 24.42
C HIS A 43 -9.60 -3.94 25.95
N GLN A 44 -9.00 -2.92 26.56
CA GLN A 44 -9.40 -2.44 27.88
C GLN A 44 -10.03 -1.05 27.74
N ILE A 45 -11.36 -0.98 27.64
CA ILE A 45 -12.13 0.13 28.24
C ILE A 45 -13.44 -0.44 28.76
N SER A 46 -13.59 -0.37 30.09
CA SER A 46 -14.72 -0.78 30.91
C SER A 46 -16.02 -0.05 30.58
N LYS A 47 -17.11 -0.79 30.37
CA LYS A 47 -18.51 -0.32 30.46
C LYS A 47 -18.91 -0.04 31.93
N PRO A 48 -20.05 0.62 32.16
CA PRO A 48 -21.16 -0.23 32.60
C PRO A 48 -22.47 -0.02 31.84
N TYR A 49 -23.19 -1.14 31.81
CA TYR A 49 -24.49 -1.44 31.20
C TYR A 49 -25.65 -0.75 31.93
N SER A 50 -26.69 -0.35 31.20
CA SER A 50 -28.05 -0.21 31.75
C SER A 50 -29.04 -0.86 30.78
N SER A 51 -29.75 -1.84 31.31
CA SER A 51 -30.72 -2.76 30.71
C SER A 51 -32.07 -2.11 30.47
N TYR A 52 -32.78 -2.44 29.38
CA TYR A 52 -34.24 -2.68 29.37
C TYR A 52 -34.67 -3.55 28.17
N GLU A 53 -35.63 -4.44 28.43
CA GLU A 53 -36.27 -5.44 27.56
C GLU A 53 -37.18 -4.86 26.45
N PRO A 54 -37.54 -5.66 25.42
CA PRO A 54 -38.37 -5.24 24.30
C PRO A 54 -39.88 -5.44 24.55
N LEU A 55 -40.71 -4.52 24.07
CA LEU A 55 -42.17 -4.65 24.02
C LEU A 55 -42.68 -4.69 22.57
N GLU A 56 -43.20 -5.87 22.21
CA GLU A 56 -44.40 -6.19 21.42
C GLU A 56 -44.86 -5.27 20.26
N GLU A 57 -44.93 -5.93 19.11
CA GLU A 57 -45.58 -5.56 17.85
C GLU A 57 -47.08 -5.24 18.02
N SER A 58 -47.51 -4.02 17.65
CA SER A 58 -48.95 -3.75 17.43
C SER A 58 -49.23 -3.10 16.09
N LYS A 59 -49.95 -3.88 15.26
CA LYS A 59 -50.65 -3.51 14.03
C LYS A 59 -51.33 -2.13 14.15
N ARG A 60 -50.90 -1.15 13.37
CA ARG A 60 -51.70 0.07 13.10
C ARG A 60 -51.90 0.32 11.61
N ARG A 61 -53.17 0.49 11.28
CA ARG A 61 -53.74 0.83 9.97
C ARG A 61 -53.18 2.15 9.43
N SER A 62 -52.93 2.18 8.12
CA SER A 62 -52.58 3.35 7.33
C SER A 62 -53.70 4.41 7.35
N PRO A 63 -53.40 5.70 7.56
CA PRO A 63 -54.34 6.80 7.35
C PRO A 63 -54.37 7.28 5.88
N PRO A 64 -55.47 7.92 5.42
CA PRO A 64 -55.64 8.31 4.02
C PRO A 64 -54.78 9.53 3.62
N PRO A 65 -54.53 9.74 2.31
CA PRO A 65 -53.62 10.78 1.84
C PRO A 65 -54.21 12.18 2.03
N ARG A 66 -53.41 13.09 2.62
CA ARG A 66 -53.67 14.53 2.67
C ARG A 66 -53.42 15.18 1.30
N ARG A 67 -54.34 16.06 0.88
CA ARG A 67 -54.14 16.98 -0.25
C ARG A 67 -52.92 17.87 -0.01
N ARG A 68 -52.02 17.95 -1.00
CA ARG A 68 -50.86 18.85 -1.00
C ARG A 68 -51.29 20.26 -1.38
N SER A 69 -50.90 21.25 -0.58
CA SER A 69 -50.92 22.67 -0.96
C SER A 69 -49.73 23.00 -1.88
N PRO A 70 -49.85 23.99 -2.78
CA PRO A 70 -48.77 24.38 -3.68
C PRO A 70 -47.59 25.06 -2.94
N PRO A 71 -46.37 25.01 -3.49
CA PRO A 71 -45.19 25.58 -2.85
C PRO A 71 -45.16 27.12 -2.96
N PRO A 72 -44.54 27.83 -2.00
CA PRO A 72 -44.36 29.28 -2.05
C PRO A 72 -43.28 29.69 -3.07
N PRO A 73 -43.32 30.95 -3.58
CA PRO A 73 -42.37 31.44 -4.57
C PRO A 73 -40.93 31.58 -3.99
N PRO A 74 -39.90 31.50 -4.86
CA PRO A 74 -38.52 31.56 -4.42
C PRO A 74 -38.14 32.93 -3.84
N ARG A 75 -37.53 32.93 -2.65
CA ARG A 75 -36.92 34.12 -2.04
C ARG A 75 -35.71 34.57 -2.86
N ARG A 76 -35.66 35.86 -3.21
CA ARG A 76 -34.45 36.54 -3.69
C ARG A 76 -33.33 36.39 -2.64
N ARG A 77 -32.19 35.82 -3.05
CA ARG A 77 -30.98 35.75 -2.22
C ARG A 77 -30.36 37.15 -2.11
N SER A 78 -30.10 37.59 -0.88
CA SER A 78 -29.27 38.77 -0.61
C SER A 78 -27.80 38.49 -0.97
N PRO A 79 -27.02 39.50 -1.37
CA PRO A 79 -25.60 39.32 -1.69
C PRO A 79 -24.77 38.95 -0.44
N PRO A 80 -23.66 38.20 -0.62
CA PRO A 80 -22.80 37.76 0.48
C PRO A 80 -22.01 38.94 1.10
N PRO A 81 -21.67 38.85 2.39
CA PRO A 81 -20.86 39.87 3.06
C PRO A 81 -19.39 39.85 2.58
N PRO A 82 -18.67 40.99 2.69
CA PRO A 82 -17.28 41.09 2.26
C PRO A 82 -16.34 40.25 3.14
N PRO A 83 -15.19 39.81 2.60
CA PRO A 83 -14.24 38.97 3.33
C PRO A 83 -13.54 39.72 4.48
N PRO A 84 -13.16 39.01 5.56
CA PRO A 84 -12.49 39.61 6.69
C PRO A 84 -11.06 40.04 6.34
N ARG A 85 -10.66 41.23 6.81
CA ARG A 85 -9.27 41.72 6.69
C ARG A 85 -8.35 40.90 7.58
N ILE A 86 -7.39 40.21 6.97
CA ILE A 86 -6.27 39.56 7.66
C ILE A 86 -5.39 40.65 8.28
N ARG A 87 -5.27 40.66 9.61
CA ARG A 87 -4.28 41.47 10.32
C ARG A 87 -2.98 40.68 10.40
N SER A 88 -1.87 41.32 10.02
CA SER A 88 -0.52 40.76 10.12
C SER A 88 -0.15 40.40 11.57
N PRO A 89 0.63 39.34 11.80
CA PRO A 89 1.06 38.93 13.13
C PRO A 89 2.07 39.92 13.76
N PRO A 90 2.12 40.03 15.09
CA PRO A 90 3.07 40.89 15.79
C PRO A 90 4.51 40.34 15.73
N PRO A 91 5.54 41.21 15.81
CA PRO A 91 6.94 40.78 15.75
C PRO A 91 7.38 40.01 17.01
N PRO A 92 8.37 39.11 16.89
CA PRO A 92 8.86 38.30 18.00
C PRO A 92 9.66 39.12 19.02
N PRO A 93 9.72 38.67 20.30
CA PRO A 93 10.44 39.36 21.35
C PRO A 93 11.98 39.21 21.20
N PRO A 94 12.77 40.18 21.71
CA PRO A 94 14.22 40.16 21.57
C PRO A 94 14.86 39.07 22.46
N ARG A 95 15.82 38.33 21.89
CA ARG A 95 16.63 37.33 22.60
C ARG A 95 17.58 37.99 23.59
N ILE A 96 17.43 37.68 24.88
CA ILE A 96 18.41 38.00 25.91
C ILE A 96 19.55 36.98 25.80
N ARG A 97 20.78 37.45 25.50
CA ARG A 97 22.00 36.64 25.51
C ARG A 97 22.54 36.53 26.93
N SER A 98 22.83 35.31 27.39
CA SER A 98 23.55 35.04 28.64
C SER A 98 25.02 35.49 28.54
N PRO A 99 25.64 35.94 29.66
CA PRO A 99 27.04 36.37 29.67
C PRO A 99 28.03 35.19 29.56
N PRO A 100 29.22 35.41 28.99
CA PRO A 100 30.24 34.37 28.81
C PRO A 100 30.96 34.00 30.13
N PRO A 101 31.48 32.76 30.25
CA PRO A 101 32.17 32.29 31.45
C PRO A 101 33.57 32.92 31.62
N PRO A 102 34.11 32.95 32.86
CA PRO A 102 35.40 33.55 33.15
C PRO A 102 36.59 32.68 32.69
N PRO A 103 37.76 33.30 32.41
CA PRO A 103 38.91 32.59 31.86
C PRO A 103 39.63 31.73 32.93
N PRO A 104 40.33 30.65 32.51
CA PRO A 104 41.02 29.76 33.44
C PRO A 104 42.32 30.37 33.98
N ARG A 105 42.60 30.13 35.27
CA ARG A 105 43.85 30.52 35.94
C ARG A 105 45.00 29.60 35.54
N ILE A 106 46.04 30.18 34.95
CA ILE A 106 47.33 29.51 34.69
C ILE A 106 48.12 29.44 35.99
N ARG A 107 48.56 28.24 36.40
CA ARG A 107 49.54 28.03 37.48
C ARG A 107 50.94 27.85 36.87
N SER A 108 51.93 28.54 37.44
CA SER A 108 53.34 28.45 37.04
C SER A 108 53.94 27.08 37.38
N PRO A 109 54.86 26.54 36.57
CA PRO A 109 55.52 25.27 36.82
C PRO A 109 56.62 25.37 37.89
N PRO A 110 56.91 24.27 38.63
CA PRO A 110 57.95 24.23 39.67
C PRO A 110 59.39 24.17 39.08
N PRO A 111 60.41 24.54 39.88
CA PRO A 111 61.80 24.63 39.43
C PRO A 111 62.46 23.24 39.23
N PRO A 112 63.51 23.15 38.39
CA PRO A 112 64.16 21.88 38.07
C PRO A 112 65.10 21.39 39.19
N PRO A 113 65.33 20.06 39.30
CA PRO A 113 66.19 19.47 40.30
C PRO A 113 67.69 19.64 39.98
N PRO A 114 68.58 19.57 40.99
CA PRO A 114 70.01 19.81 40.82
C PRO A 114 70.74 18.62 40.17
N ARG A 115 71.70 18.93 39.27
CA ARG A 115 72.55 17.96 38.57
C ARG A 115 73.63 17.39 39.50
N ILE A 116 73.62 16.07 39.68
CA ILE A 116 74.74 15.31 40.24
C ILE A 116 75.69 14.94 39.10
N ARG A 117 76.99 15.26 39.24
CA ARG A 117 78.03 14.89 38.26
C ARG A 117 78.43 13.43 38.47
N SER A 118 78.28 12.61 37.43
CA SER A 118 78.78 11.23 37.38
C SER A 118 80.30 11.19 37.08
N PRO A 119 81.02 10.17 37.57
CA PRO A 119 82.46 10.02 37.34
C PRO A 119 82.80 9.63 35.87
N PRO A 120 84.06 9.84 35.44
CA PRO A 120 84.48 9.62 34.06
C PRO A 120 84.51 8.14 33.66
N PRO A 121 84.22 7.80 32.40
CA PRO A 121 84.16 6.43 31.93
C PRO A 121 85.56 5.81 31.70
N PRO A 122 85.69 4.47 31.77
CA PRO A 122 86.93 3.76 31.50
C PRO A 122 87.33 3.79 30.01
N PRO A 123 88.60 3.49 29.68
CA PRO A 123 89.12 3.54 28.31
C PRO A 123 88.47 2.50 27.38
N PRO A 124 88.37 2.79 26.07
CA PRO A 124 87.62 1.97 25.12
C PRO A 124 88.33 0.64 24.82
N SER A 125 87.53 -0.43 24.76
CA SER A 125 87.96 -1.75 24.30
C SER A 125 88.23 -1.75 22.78
N PRO A 126 89.10 -2.64 22.26
CA PRO A 126 89.34 -2.76 20.82
C PRO A 126 88.06 -3.12 20.05
N PRO A 127 87.91 -2.64 18.80
CA PRO A 127 86.70 -2.85 18.05
C PRO A 127 86.52 -4.33 17.68
N PRO A 128 85.28 -4.86 17.76
CA PRO A 128 84.99 -6.22 17.31
C PRO A 128 85.21 -6.36 15.79
N PRO A 129 85.44 -7.59 15.29
CA PRO A 129 85.51 -7.84 13.86
C PRO A 129 84.21 -7.40 13.16
N PRO A 130 84.27 -6.99 11.88
CA PRO A 130 83.10 -6.53 11.16
C PRO A 130 82.04 -7.65 11.09
N PRO A 131 80.75 -7.33 11.30
CA PRO A 131 79.69 -8.32 11.22
C PRO A 131 79.58 -8.88 9.80
N SER A 132 79.27 -10.17 9.70
CA SER A 132 78.94 -10.82 8.43
C SER A 132 77.81 -10.06 7.72
N PRO A 133 77.84 -9.96 6.38
CA PRO A 133 76.77 -9.29 5.64
C PRO A 133 75.41 -9.97 5.93
N PRO A 134 74.33 -9.19 6.10
CA PRO A 134 73.01 -9.76 6.33
C PRO A 134 72.57 -10.60 5.13
N PRO A 135 71.78 -11.67 5.36
CA PRO A 135 71.19 -12.42 4.26
C PRO A 135 70.33 -11.50 3.39
N PRO A 136 70.20 -11.79 2.08
CA PRO A 136 69.34 -11.01 1.20
C PRO A 136 67.90 -11.02 1.73
N PRO A 137 67.15 -9.92 1.58
CA PRO A 137 65.77 -9.86 2.02
C PRO A 137 64.96 -10.96 1.32
N PRO A 138 64.03 -11.62 2.02
CA PRO A 138 63.14 -12.59 1.40
C PRO A 138 62.39 -11.90 0.27
N SER A 139 62.29 -12.57 -0.88
CA SER A 139 61.49 -12.10 -2.02
C SER A 139 60.09 -11.74 -1.54
N PRO A 140 59.49 -10.63 -2.01
CA PRO A 140 58.15 -10.24 -1.59
C PRO A 140 57.18 -11.38 -1.91
N SER A 141 56.46 -11.85 -0.88
CA SER A 141 55.38 -12.81 -1.06
C SER A 141 54.39 -12.26 -2.09
N PRO A 142 53.87 -13.10 -3.01
CA PRO A 142 52.86 -12.65 -3.97
C PRO A 142 51.68 -12.05 -3.21
N SER A 143 51.24 -10.87 -3.64
CA SER A 143 50.06 -10.21 -3.08
C SER A 143 48.86 -11.17 -3.13
N PRO A 144 48.02 -11.21 -2.08
CA PRO A 144 46.83 -12.04 -2.12
C PRO A 144 45.96 -11.65 -3.32
N PRO A 145 45.29 -12.62 -3.97
CA PRO A 145 44.37 -12.31 -5.05
C PRO A 145 43.28 -11.36 -4.53
N PRO A 146 42.75 -10.47 -5.40
CA PRO A 146 41.65 -9.60 -5.02
C PRO A 146 40.47 -10.45 -4.53
N PRO A 147 39.70 -9.95 -3.54
CA PRO A 147 38.52 -10.64 -3.06
C PRO A 147 37.55 -10.89 -4.22
N SER A 148 36.94 -12.08 -4.23
CA SER A 148 35.91 -12.44 -5.21
C SER A 148 34.79 -11.40 -5.20
N PRO A 149 34.18 -11.07 -6.36
CA PRO A 149 33.02 -10.20 -6.39
C PRO A 149 31.90 -10.77 -5.50
N PRO A 150 31.10 -9.90 -4.84
CA PRO A 150 29.97 -10.35 -4.05
C PRO A 150 29.00 -11.18 -4.92
N PRO A 151 28.30 -12.16 -4.35
CA PRO A 151 27.28 -12.89 -5.08
C PRO A 151 26.21 -11.92 -5.60
N PRO A 152 25.60 -12.21 -6.78
CA PRO A 152 24.50 -11.41 -7.28
C PRO A 152 23.35 -11.40 -6.26
N PRO A 153 22.57 -10.31 -6.16
CA PRO A 153 21.42 -10.25 -5.27
C PRO A 153 20.44 -11.38 -5.62
N PRO A 154 19.72 -11.92 -4.62
CA PRO A 154 18.69 -12.93 -4.87
C PRO A 154 17.64 -12.40 -5.85
N PRO A 155 17.09 -13.25 -6.72
CA PRO A 155 16.04 -12.84 -7.66
C PRO A 155 14.78 -12.45 -6.90
N LEU A 156 14.09 -11.41 -7.38
CA LEU A 156 12.80 -10.99 -6.82
C LEU A 156 11.75 -12.10 -6.97
N SER A 157 10.86 -12.20 -5.98
CA SER A 157 9.75 -13.15 -5.99
C SER A 157 8.61 -12.75 -6.94
N PHE A 158 8.60 -11.48 -7.37
CA PHE A 158 7.60 -10.84 -8.23
C PHE A 158 8.26 -10.15 -9.45
N ASP A 159 7.46 -9.81 -10.46
CA ASP A 159 7.96 -9.31 -11.74
C ASP A 159 7.66 -7.83 -11.99
N HIS A 160 6.64 -7.27 -11.31
CA HIS A 160 6.20 -5.87 -11.43
C HIS A 160 5.37 -5.46 -10.21
N PHE A 161 5.10 -4.17 -10.06
CA PHE A 161 4.07 -3.68 -9.15
C PHE A 161 2.81 -3.26 -9.89
N VAL A 162 1.69 -3.28 -9.19
CA VAL A 162 0.42 -2.68 -9.63
C VAL A 162 0.01 -1.64 -8.61
N LEU A 163 0.04 -0.36 -9.00
CA LEU A 163 -0.56 0.73 -8.23
C LEU A 163 -2.06 0.78 -8.56
N SER A 164 -2.90 0.31 -7.64
CA SER A 164 -4.35 0.32 -7.77
C SER A 164 -4.93 1.58 -7.13
N GLN A 165 -5.65 2.39 -7.92
CA GLN A 165 -6.35 3.58 -7.43
C GLN A 165 -7.88 3.39 -7.54
N THR A 166 -8.59 3.58 -6.44
CA THR A 166 -10.05 3.38 -6.34
C THR A 166 -10.79 4.67 -6.64
N TRP A 167 -11.92 4.56 -7.35
CA TRP A 167 -12.91 5.63 -7.48
C TRP A 167 -13.92 5.55 -6.32
N PRO A 168 -13.88 6.49 -5.34
CA PRO A 168 -14.69 6.39 -4.14
C PRO A 168 -16.21 6.36 -4.37
N PRO A 169 -16.80 7.13 -5.29
CA PRO A 169 -18.25 7.07 -5.55
C PRO A 169 -18.75 5.67 -5.92
N THR A 170 -18.00 4.93 -6.73
CA THR A 170 -18.37 3.54 -7.06
C THR A 170 -18.19 2.62 -5.85
N TYR A 171 -17.08 2.75 -5.10
CA TYR A 171 -16.88 1.99 -3.88
C TYR A 171 -18.04 2.17 -2.90
N CYS A 172 -18.45 3.42 -2.67
CA CYS A 172 -19.51 3.76 -1.75
C CYS A 172 -20.89 3.34 -2.21
N LYS A 173 -21.15 3.39 -3.51
CA LYS A 173 -22.37 2.83 -4.10
C LYS A 173 -22.48 1.32 -3.82
N ILE A 174 -21.39 0.57 -3.95
CA ILE A 174 -21.36 -0.88 -3.66
C ILE A 174 -21.59 -1.15 -2.17
N LYS A 175 -21.13 -0.27 -1.28
CA LYS A 175 -21.30 -0.37 0.17
C LYS A 175 -22.64 0.20 0.66
N ASN A 176 -23.63 0.38 -0.23
CA ASN A 176 -24.94 0.95 0.10
C ASN A 176 -24.83 2.31 0.81
N ASN A 177 -23.90 3.16 0.37
CA ASN A 177 -23.59 4.48 0.92
C ASN A 177 -23.11 4.48 2.38
N LYS A 178 -22.69 3.32 2.92
CA LYS A 178 -21.98 3.22 4.20
C LYS A 178 -20.50 3.46 3.97
N CYS A 179 -20.11 4.72 3.99
CA CYS A 179 -18.79 5.19 3.62
C CYS A 179 -18.34 6.37 4.48
N VAL A 180 -17.05 6.69 4.37
CA VAL A 180 -16.48 7.95 4.86
C VAL A 180 -17.26 9.15 4.32
N SER A 181 -17.42 10.18 5.15
CA SER A 181 -18.13 11.42 4.81
C SER A 181 -17.31 12.64 5.27
N PRO A 182 -17.01 13.60 4.38
CA PRO A 182 -17.40 13.65 2.97
C PRO A 182 -16.66 12.60 2.12
N GLU A 183 -17.33 12.10 1.08
CA GLU A 183 -16.74 11.18 0.11
C GLU A 183 -15.67 11.91 -0.74
N PRO A 184 -14.45 11.35 -0.87
CA PRO A 184 -13.43 11.95 -1.73
C PRO A 184 -13.88 11.92 -3.19
N LEU A 185 -13.77 13.05 -3.88
CA LEU A 185 -14.11 13.19 -5.31
C LEU A 185 -12.87 13.09 -6.20
N LYS A 186 -11.83 12.37 -5.78
CA LYS A 186 -10.62 12.04 -6.56
C LYS A 186 -10.37 10.53 -6.48
N PHE A 187 -9.61 9.99 -7.43
CA PHE A 187 -9.07 8.64 -7.24
C PHE A 187 -8.17 8.65 -6.00
N VAL A 188 -8.25 7.60 -5.19
CA VAL A 188 -7.41 7.43 -4.00
C VAL A 188 -6.66 6.12 -4.09
N ILE A 189 -5.51 6.02 -3.45
CA ILE A 189 -4.71 4.80 -3.42
C ILE A 189 -5.52 3.70 -2.73
N HIS A 190 -5.62 2.55 -3.38
CA HIS A 190 -6.03 1.30 -2.75
C HIS A 190 -4.79 0.58 -2.22
N GLY A 191 -3.78 0.41 -3.09
CA GLY A 191 -2.46 -0.03 -2.70
C GLY A 191 -1.51 -0.31 -3.85
N LEU A 192 -0.27 -0.64 -3.48
CA LEU A 192 0.83 -0.98 -4.37
C LEU A 192 1.15 -2.47 -4.22
N TRP A 193 0.88 -3.27 -5.24
CA TRP A 193 0.90 -4.73 -5.08
C TRP A 193 2.02 -5.37 -5.91
N PRO A 194 3.04 -5.97 -5.27
CA PRO A 194 3.97 -6.89 -5.93
C PRO A 194 3.19 -7.97 -6.65
N SER A 195 3.44 -8.11 -7.95
CA SER A 195 2.60 -8.90 -8.84
C SER A 195 3.43 -9.79 -9.76
N LYS A 196 2.92 -11.00 -9.98
CA LYS A 196 3.50 -11.99 -10.86
C LYS A 196 2.41 -12.71 -11.62
N LYS A 197 2.64 -12.93 -12.91
CA LYS A 197 1.62 -13.57 -13.76
C LYS A 197 1.29 -14.96 -13.23
N ASP A 198 -0.01 -15.26 -13.18
CA ASP A 198 -0.57 -16.55 -12.75
C ASP A 198 -0.12 -17.01 -11.34
N THR A 199 0.40 -16.10 -10.50
CA THR A 199 0.91 -16.41 -9.16
C THR A 199 0.35 -15.40 -8.16
N LEU A 200 -0.22 -15.90 -7.06
CA LEU A 200 -0.62 -15.06 -5.94
C LEU A 200 0.61 -14.70 -5.12
N ILE A 201 0.87 -13.39 -4.98
CA ILE A 201 1.97 -12.84 -4.17
C ILE A 201 1.32 -11.97 -3.10
N GLN A 202 1.04 -12.57 -1.93
CA GLN A 202 0.39 -11.93 -0.80
C GLN A 202 0.84 -12.59 0.50
N ASP A 203 0.64 -11.90 1.62
CA ASP A 203 0.88 -12.41 2.97
C ASP A 203 2.28 -13.04 3.12
N CYS A 204 3.30 -12.31 2.65
CA CYS A 204 4.70 -12.72 2.76
C CYS A 204 5.19 -12.59 4.22
N ASP A 205 6.51 -12.69 4.44
CA ASP A 205 7.09 -12.74 5.78
C ASP A 205 6.61 -11.58 6.68
N GLU A 206 6.00 -11.93 7.82
CA GLU A 206 5.63 -10.96 8.84
C GLU A 206 6.88 -10.20 9.31
N LYS A 207 6.81 -8.87 9.22
CA LYS A 207 7.83 -7.96 9.75
C LYS A 207 7.26 -7.23 10.95
N ILE A 208 8.08 -7.08 11.98
CA ILE A 208 7.77 -6.19 13.10
C ILE A 208 7.93 -4.75 12.57
N ILE A 209 6.85 -3.98 12.60
CA ILE A 209 6.79 -2.58 12.18
C ILE A 209 6.39 -1.70 13.36
N ASP A 210 6.75 -0.42 13.31
CA ASP A 210 6.16 0.62 14.15
C ASP A 210 5.38 1.59 13.26
N VAL A 211 4.06 1.63 13.43
CA VAL A 211 3.19 2.50 12.62
C VAL A 211 3.50 3.98 12.84
N ASN A 212 4.11 4.33 13.99
CA ASN A 212 4.52 5.71 14.27
C ASN A 212 5.64 6.18 13.33
N ASP A 213 6.38 5.26 12.69
CA ASP A 213 7.38 5.63 11.69
C ASP A 213 6.75 6.30 10.45
N LEU A 214 5.44 6.17 10.26
CA LEU A 214 4.68 6.89 9.22
C LEU A 214 4.26 8.31 9.63
N GLU A 215 4.58 8.78 10.84
CA GLU A 215 4.27 10.16 11.28
C GLU A 215 4.65 11.23 10.22
N PRO A 216 5.83 11.17 9.57
CA PRO A 216 6.21 12.15 8.55
C PRO A 216 5.30 12.15 7.31
N LEU A 217 4.64 11.03 7.00
CA LEU A 217 3.80 10.84 5.80
C LEU A 217 2.31 10.96 6.09
N MET A 218 1.95 11.19 7.36
CA MET A 218 0.59 11.05 7.85
C MET A 218 -0.39 12.01 7.16
N GLU A 219 0.02 13.23 6.83
CA GLU A 219 -0.82 14.19 6.11
C GLU A 219 -1.17 13.67 4.70
N GLU A 220 -0.17 13.27 3.93
CA GLU A 220 -0.33 12.77 2.56
C GLU A 220 -1.11 11.44 2.54
N LEU A 221 -0.79 10.50 3.44
CA LEU A 221 -1.52 9.23 3.53
C LEU A 221 -2.99 9.41 3.88
N ASN A 222 -3.32 10.35 4.77
CA ASN A 222 -4.72 10.65 5.09
C ASN A 222 -5.48 11.27 3.91
N GLU A 223 -4.80 12.04 3.05
CA GLU A 223 -5.42 12.69 1.91
C GLU A 223 -5.55 11.77 0.68
N ASP A 224 -4.53 10.96 0.42
CA ASP A 224 -4.37 10.21 -0.82
C ASP A 224 -4.56 8.70 -0.67
N TRP A 225 -4.45 8.16 0.55
CA TRP A 225 -4.71 6.75 0.85
C TRP A 225 -5.72 6.56 2.02
N PRO A 226 -6.86 7.27 2.05
CA PRO A 226 -7.84 7.09 3.12
C PRO A 226 -8.60 5.77 3.02
N ALA A 227 -8.97 5.24 4.18
CA ALA A 227 -10.00 4.22 4.29
C ALA A 227 -11.36 4.78 3.86
N LEU A 228 -12.02 4.10 2.92
CA LEU A 228 -13.31 4.53 2.40
C LEU A 228 -14.51 3.99 3.18
N PHE A 229 -14.29 3.02 4.08
CA PHE A 229 -15.37 2.42 4.87
C PHE A 229 -15.79 3.35 6.03
N GLU A 230 -17.06 3.25 6.42
CA GLU A 230 -17.61 3.99 7.56
C GLU A 230 -16.96 3.54 8.89
N ASN A 231 -16.48 4.49 9.68
CA ASN A 231 -15.92 4.26 11.02
C ASN A 231 -16.10 5.50 11.91
N ASP A 232 -16.27 5.31 13.22
CA ASP A 232 -16.37 6.41 14.19
C ASP A 232 -15.05 7.18 14.36
N ASN A 233 -13.93 6.53 14.07
CA ASN A 233 -12.57 7.07 14.13
C ASN A 233 -11.86 6.86 12.79
N GLN A 234 -11.92 7.87 11.92
CA GLN A 234 -11.35 7.79 10.58
C GLN A 234 -9.82 7.58 10.59
N THR A 235 -9.11 8.13 11.58
CA THR A 235 -7.66 7.96 11.69
C THR A 235 -7.29 6.51 11.97
N GLU A 236 -8.02 5.83 12.86
CA GLU A 236 -7.82 4.41 13.14
C GLU A 236 -8.19 3.54 11.93
N ALA A 237 -9.26 3.88 11.21
CA ALA A 237 -9.62 3.22 9.97
C ALA A 237 -8.51 3.32 8.91
N ASN A 238 -7.90 4.50 8.75
CA ASN A 238 -6.80 4.74 7.84
C ASN A 238 -5.56 3.92 8.23
N ILE A 239 -5.16 3.98 9.51
CA ILE A 239 -4.04 3.19 10.03
C ILE A 239 -4.25 1.70 9.80
N GLN A 240 -5.46 1.19 10.08
CA GLN A 240 -5.81 -0.21 9.85
C GLN A 240 -5.64 -0.58 8.38
N LEU A 241 -6.14 0.26 7.46
CA LEU A 241 -5.95 0.04 6.02
C LEU A 241 -4.47 -0.05 5.64
N TRP A 242 -3.63 0.87 6.12
CA TRP A 242 -2.21 0.89 5.75
C TRP A 242 -1.47 -0.33 6.28
N VAL A 243 -1.74 -0.74 7.53
CA VAL A 243 -1.18 -1.96 8.12
C VAL A 243 -1.62 -3.19 7.32
N ASP A 244 -2.90 -3.28 6.94
CA ASP A 244 -3.40 -4.39 6.14
C ASP A 244 -2.76 -4.43 4.74
N GLN A 245 -2.58 -3.26 4.10
CA GLN A 245 -1.91 -3.16 2.80
C GLN A 245 -0.42 -3.52 2.89
N TRP A 246 0.26 -3.14 3.96
CA TRP A 246 1.64 -3.56 4.20
C TRP A 246 1.72 -5.07 4.39
N ASN A 247 0.95 -5.63 5.32
CA ASN A 247 1.01 -7.06 5.66
C ASN A 247 0.63 -7.95 4.47
N GLY A 248 -0.44 -7.58 3.76
CA GLY A 248 -0.94 -8.35 2.63
C GLY A 248 -0.12 -8.20 1.34
N HIS A 249 0.61 -7.09 1.17
CA HIS A 249 1.29 -6.79 -0.09
C HIS A 249 2.72 -6.25 0.07
N GLY A 250 2.94 -5.22 0.90
CA GLY A 250 4.25 -4.57 1.04
C GLY A 250 5.36 -5.50 1.55
N THR A 251 5.03 -6.45 2.43
CA THR A 251 5.95 -7.50 2.93
C THR A 251 6.56 -8.33 1.80
N CYS A 252 5.92 -8.40 0.63
CA CYS A 252 6.41 -9.15 -0.53
C CYS A 252 7.44 -8.39 -1.39
N SER A 253 7.78 -7.16 -1.02
CA SER A 253 8.73 -6.31 -1.74
C SER A 253 9.87 -5.78 -0.87
N VAL A 254 10.14 -6.43 0.26
CA VAL A 254 11.17 -6.01 1.23
C VAL A 254 12.59 -5.98 0.66
N GLU A 255 12.85 -6.69 -0.44
CA GLU A 255 14.12 -6.60 -1.17
C GLU A 255 14.32 -5.25 -1.87
N LEU A 256 13.24 -4.48 -2.10
CA LEU A 256 13.27 -3.14 -2.71
C LEU A 256 12.87 -2.04 -1.73
N PHE A 257 11.81 -2.26 -0.96
CA PHE A 257 11.22 -1.25 -0.07
C PHE A 257 10.87 -1.86 1.29
N GLU A 258 11.50 -1.33 2.35
CA GLU A 258 11.06 -1.56 3.73
C GLU A 258 9.77 -0.77 4.03
N PHE A 259 9.28 -0.83 5.27
CA PHE A 259 7.97 -0.31 5.67
C PHE A 259 7.73 1.14 5.24
N VAL A 260 8.56 2.10 5.70
CA VAL A 260 8.37 3.52 5.37
C VAL A 260 8.62 3.80 3.88
N PRO A 261 9.74 3.36 3.25
CA PRO A 261 9.99 3.59 1.83
C PRO A 261 8.92 3.04 0.89
N TYR A 262 8.20 1.99 1.27
CA TYR A 262 7.08 1.45 0.49
C TYR A 262 5.94 2.48 0.37
N PHE A 263 5.60 3.18 1.45
CA PHE A 263 4.58 4.23 1.41
C PHE A 263 5.09 5.49 0.72
N GLU A 264 6.34 5.90 0.99
CA GLU A 264 6.97 7.04 0.32
C GLU A 264 6.97 6.88 -1.20
N GLU A 265 7.43 5.73 -1.70
CA GLU A 265 7.52 5.51 -3.13
C GLU A 265 6.14 5.33 -3.77
N THR A 266 5.18 4.77 -3.04
CA THR A 266 3.78 4.72 -3.50
C THR A 266 3.20 6.13 -3.70
N LEU A 267 3.38 7.02 -2.72
CA LEU A 267 2.95 8.42 -2.80
C LEU A 267 3.66 9.16 -3.94
N ASN A 268 4.99 8.99 -4.04
CA ASN A 268 5.80 9.58 -5.11
C ASN A 268 5.27 9.23 -6.50
N VAL A 269 4.93 7.96 -6.75
CA VAL A 269 4.37 7.53 -8.06
C VAL A 269 2.96 8.06 -8.26
N TYR A 270 2.12 8.01 -7.21
CA TYR A 270 0.74 8.47 -7.27
C TYR A 270 0.64 9.96 -7.62
N HIS A 271 1.51 10.81 -7.06
CA HIS A 271 1.50 12.26 -7.32
C HIS A 271 2.01 12.67 -8.71
N ARG A 272 2.62 11.77 -9.48
CA ARG A 272 3.11 12.09 -10.84
C ARG A 272 1.96 12.48 -11.78
N ASN A 273 0.79 11.88 -11.59
CA ASN A 273 -0.34 12.03 -12.49
C ASN A 273 -1.67 11.95 -11.74
N SER A 274 -2.53 12.95 -11.93
CA SER A 274 -3.92 12.90 -11.48
C SER A 274 -4.78 12.21 -12.55
N ILE A 275 -5.15 10.95 -12.30
CA ILE A 275 -6.00 10.18 -13.23
C ILE A 275 -7.33 10.90 -13.50
N LYS A 276 -7.91 11.53 -12.48
CA LYS A 276 -9.16 12.29 -12.66
C LYS A 276 -8.98 13.46 -13.62
N ASP A 277 -7.89 14.20 -13.50
CA ASP A 277 -7.65 15.37 -14.35
C ASP A 277 -7.37 14.94 -15.78
N ILE A 278 -6.60 13.86 -16.00
CA ILE A 278 -6.40 13.26 -17.32
C ILE A 278 -7.75 12.93 -17.99
N LEU A 279 -8.68 12.34 -17.25
CA LEU A 279 -10.01 12.00 -17.77
C LEU A 279 -10.82 13.26 -18.10
N ILE A 280 -10.84 14.26 -17.21
CA ILE A 280 -11.58 15.51 -17.42
C ILE A 280 -11.04 16.30 -18.62
N GLU A 281 -9.71 16.35 -18.80
CA GLU A 281 -9.06 17.01 -19.94
C GLU A 281 -9.41 16.36 -21.29
N ASN A 282 -9.91 15.12 -21.26
CA ASN A 282 -10.42 14.38 -22.42
C ASN A 282 -11.96 14.34 -22.48
N ASP A 283 -12.64 15.26 -21.79
CA ASP A 283 -14.10 15.37 -21.70
C ASP A 283 -14.80 14.18 -21.01
N ILE A 284 -14.05 13.33 -20.30
CA ILE A 284 -14.55 12.17 -19.56
C ILE A 284 -14.82 12.59 -18.12
N ASN A 285 -16.00 13.17 -17.89
CA ASN A 285 -16.39 13.72 -16.59
C ASN A 285 -17.17 12.71 -15.73
N PRO A 286 -16.98 12.70 -14.40
CA PRO A 286 -17.84 11.94 -13.50
C PRO A 286 -19.33 12.27 -13.66
N GLY A 287 -20.17 11.26 -13.48
CA GLY A 287 -21.61 11.28 -13.74
C GLY A 287 -21.99 10.84 -15.16
N GLY A 288 -21.02 10.49 -16.00
CA GLY A 288 -21.20 10.13 -17.41
C GLY A 288 -21.03 8.64 -17.70
N THR A 289 -21.41 8.24 -18.92
CA THR A 289 -21.21 6.89 -19.43
C THR A 289 -20.36 6.97 -20.70
N PHE A 290 -19.27 6.21 -20.76
CA PHE A 290 -18.27 6.31 -21.82
C PHE A 290 -17.85 4.92 -22.30
N PRO A 291 -17.49 4.76 -23.58
CA PRO A 291 -16.84 3.54 -24.05
C PRO A 291 -15.56 3.27 -23.25
N LYS A 292 -15.37 2.05 -22.75
CA LYS A 292 -14.20 1.65 -21.95
C LYS A 292 -12.86 1.91 -22.67
N GLU A 293 -12.87 1.82 -24.00
CA GLU A 293 -11.71 2.10 -24.84
C GLU A 293 -11.30 3.58 -24.78
N ILE A 294 -12.25 4.52 -24.73
CA ILE A 294 -11.96 5.96 -24.66
C ILE A 294 -11.34 6.32 -23.30
N ILE A 295 -11.84 5.75 -22.20
CA ILE A 295 -11.25 5.91 -20.86
C ILE A 295 -9.80 5.41 -20.86
N LEU A 296 -9.59 4.20 -21.39
CA LEU A 296 -8.27 3.58 -21.43
C LEU A 296 -7.29 4.37 -22.30
N ASN A 297 -7.71 4.82 -23.48
CA ASN A 297 -6.88 5.56 -24.42
C ASN A 297 -6.51 6.96 -23.92
N ALA A 298 -7.41 7.64 -23.18
CA ALA A 298 -7.09 8.93 -22.57
C ALA A 298 -5.88 8.81 -21.62
N ILE A 299 -5.88 7.78 -20.78
CA ILE A 299 -4.80 7.52 -19.82
C ILE A 299 -3.54 7.05 -20.54
N HIS A 300 -3.66 6.11 -21.48
CA HIS A 300 -2.52 5.61 -22.25
C HIS A 300 -1.84 6.72 -23.05
N THR A 301 -2.59 7.64 -23.65
CA THR A 301 -2.02 8.76 -24.43
C THR A 301 -1.24 9.74 -23.54
N HIS A 302 -1.68 9.94 -22.30
CA HIS A 302 -1.01 10.84 -21.36
C HIS A 302 0.21 10.18 -20.68
N ILE A 303 0.04 8.96 -20.17
CA ILE A 303 1.07 8.25 -19.39
C ILE A 303 2.07 7.51 -20.29
N LEU A 304 1.71 7.25 -21.56
CA LEU A 304 2.46 6.48 -22.56
C LEU A 304 2.59 4.98 -22.25
N PHE A 305 1.80 4.48 -21.29
CA PHE A 305 1.73 3.06 -20.93
C PHE A 305 0.28 2.62 -20.72
N MET A 306 0.00 1.37 -21.09
CA MET A 306 -1.32 0.78 -21.03
C MET A 306 -1.75 0.55 -19.56
N PRO A 307 -2.81 1.22 -19.08
CA PRO A 307 -3.36 0.95 -17.76
C PRO A 307 -4.27 -0.29 -17.80
N GLN A 308 -4.72 -0.73 -16.62
CA GLN A 308 -5.85 -1.64 -16.49
C GLN A 308 -7.06 -0.91 -15.91
N LEU A 309 -8.19 -1.01 -16.59
CA LEU A 309 -9.49 -0.54 -16.12
C LEU A 309 -10.21 -1.67 -15.39
N ARG A 310 -10.64 -1.43 -14.14
CA ARG A 310 -11.44 -2.38 -13.38
C ARG A 310 -12.85 -1.85 -13.16
N CYS A 311 -13.84 -2.68 -13.45
CA CYS A 311 -15.24 -2.35 -13.26
C CYS A 311 -15.91 -3.21 -12.18
N LYS A 312 -17.02 -2.68 -11.66
CA LYS A 312 -17.96 -3.40 -10.80
C LYS A 312 -19.36 -3.28 -11.36
N ARG A 313 -20.02 -4.43 -11.56
CA ARG A 313 -21.37 -4.50 -12.12
C ARG A 313 -22.42 -4.27 -11.04
N ILE A 314 -23.31 -3.31 -11.26
CA ILE A 314 -24.46 -3.00 -10.40
C ILE A 314 -25.68 -2.82 -11.30
N ASN A 315 -26.69 -3.68 -11.14
CA ASN A 315 -27.93 -3.67 -11.95
C ASN A 315 -27.63 -3.59 -13.47
N ASP A 316 -26.79 -4.51 -13.96
CA ASP A 316 -26.35 -4.62 -15.36
C ASP A 316 -25.55 -3.44 -15.95
N THR A 317 -25.26 -2.43 -15.14
CA THR A 317 -24.36 -1.34 -15.50
C THR A 317 -22.98 -1.60 -14.92
N ASP A 318 -21.93 -1.46 -15.73
CA ASP A 318 -20.55 -1.51 -15.25
C ASP A 318 -20.13 -0.13 -14.79
N TYR A 319 -19.72 -0.02 -13.52
CA TYR A 319 -19.20 1.19 -12.92
C TYR A 319 -17.68 1.12 -12.86
N LEU A 320 -17.01 2.21 -13.23
CA LEU A 320 -15.58 2.37 -13.05
C LEU A 320 -15.25 2.28 -11.56
N PHE A 321 -14.49 1.27 -11.18
CA PHE A 321 -14.19 0.97 -9.79
C PHE A 321 -12.73 1.27 -9.43
N GLU A 322 -11.78 0.79 -10.24
CA GLU A 322 -10.36 1.10 -10.07
C GLU A 322 -9.72 1.39 -11.43
N ILE A 323 -8.68 2.22 -11.41
CA ILE A 323 -7.67 2.28 -12.46
C ILE A 323 -6.36 1.81 -11.86
N ARG A 324 -5.68 0.93 -12.60
CA ARG A 324 -4.43 0.31 -12.17
C ARG A 324 -3.32 0.70 -13.14
N LEU A 325 -2.22 1.19 -12.59
CA LEU A 325 -1.00 1.51 -13.30
C LEU A 325 0.05 0.45 -12.94
N CYS A 326 0.69 -0.14 -13.95
CA CYS A 326 1.72 -1.15 -13.74
C CYS A 326 3.10 -0.50 -13.74
N LEU A 327 3.98 -0.99 -12.87
CA LEU A 327 5.29 -0.40 -12.60
C LEU A 327 6.40 -1.46 -12.64
N THR A 328 7.61 -1.07 -13.00
CA THR A 328 8.78 -1.95 -12.97
C THR A 328 9.09 -2.45 -11.57
N ALA A 329 9.62 -3.66 -11.45
CA ALA A 329 10.14 -4.20 -10.18
C ALA A 329 11.58 -3.70 -9.95
N SER A 330 11.72 -2.42 -9.60
CA SER A 330 12.99 -1.74 -9.36
C SER A 330 12.88 -0.73 -8.20
N VAL A 331 14.02 -0.30 -7.66
CA VAL A 331 14.08 0.71 -6.59
C VAL A 331 13.51 2.06 -7.01
N GLU A 332 13.55 2.37 -8.30
CA GLU A 332 12.83 3.49 -8.90
C GLU A 332 11.65 2.90 -9.66
N LEU A 333 10.41 3.19 -9.23
CA LEU A 333 9.23 2.65 -9.89
C LEU A 333 8.97 3.44 -11.18
N GLU A 334 9.12 2.79 -12.33
CA GLU A 334 8.80 3.37 -13.65
C GLU A 334 7.54 2.74 -14.21
N TYR A 335 6.76 3.49 -15.00
CA TYR A 335 5.58 2.95 -15.66
C TYR A 335 5.95 1.86 -16.68
N LYS A 336 5.10 0.84 -16.76
CA LYS A 336 5.11 -0.18 -17.80
C LYS A 336 3.68 -0.55 -18.18
N ASP A 337 3.53 -1.22 -19.31
CA ASP A 337 2.23 -1.75 -19.73
C ASP A 337 1.69 -2.78 -18.72
N CYS A 338 0.40 -2.67 -18.40
CA CYS A 338 -0.33 -3.74 -17.74
C CYS A 338 -0.68 -4.86 -18.72
N ASP A 339 -0.58 -6.11 -18.26
CA ASP A 339 -0.77 -7.30 -19.10
C ASP A 339 -2.20 -7.44 -19.66
N THR A 340 -3.20 -6.90 -18.96
CA THR A 340 -4.61 -6.98 -19.36
C THR A 340 -5.31 -5.64 -19.19
N PRO A 341 -5.98 -5.14 -20.25
CA PRO A 341 -6.56 -3.79 -20.24
C PRO A 341 -7.83 -3.67 -19.40
N TYR A 342 -8.54 -4.78 -19.16
CA TYR A 342 -9.85 -4.78 -18.52
C TYR A 342 -9.98 -5.90 -17.48
N SER A 343 -10.64 -5.60 -16.36
CA SER A 343 -11.03 -6.58 -15.35
C SER A 343 -12.44 -6.30 -14.85
N GLY A 344 -13.36 -7.25 -15.04
CA GLY A 344 -14.76 -7.10 -14.61
C GLY A 344 -15.59 -6.07 -15.40
N CYS A 345 -15.08 -5.57 -16.53
CA CYS A 345 -15.81 -4.71 -17.48
C CYS A 345 -16.41 -5.59 -18.59
N HIS A 346 -17.68 -5.93 -18.45
CA HIS A 346 -18.44 -6.81 -19.35
C HIS A 346 -19.08 -6.06 -20.52
N ASN A 347 -19.55 -4.83 -20.29
CA ASN A 347 -20.19 -3.99 -21.28
C ASN A 347 -19.14 -3.19 -22.08
N GLU A 348 -19.54 -2.62 -23.21
CA GLU A 348 -18.69 -1.67 -23.95
C GLU A 348 -18.62 -0.32 -23.24
N ASP A 349 -19.74 0.10 -22.64
CA ASP A 349 -19.85 1.36 -21.94
C ASP A 349 -19.69 1.18 -20.42
N VAL A 350 -18.97 2.11 -19.80
CA VAL A 350 -18.68 2.16 -18.36
C VAL A 350 -19.17 3.49 -17.79
N TYR A 351 -19.88 3.42 -16.67
CA TYR A 351 -20.28 4.59 -15.91
C TYR A 351 -19.13 5.08 -15.03
N PHE A 352 -18.74 6.34 -15.17
CA PHE A 352 -17.74 7.01 -14.34
C PHE A 352 -18.41 7.98 -13.37
#